data_AF-S5MIA4-F1
#
_entry.id   AF-S5MIA4-F1
#
_cell.length_a   1.000
_cell.length_b   1.000
_cell.length_c   1.000
_cell.angle_alpha   90.00
_cell.angle_beta   90.00
_cell.angle_gamma   90.00
#
_symmetry.space_group_name_H-M   'P 1'
#
loop_
_entity.id
_entity.type
_entity.pdbx_description
1 polymer ?
#
loop_
_entity_poly.entity_id
_entity_poly.type
_entity_poly.pdbx_seq_one_letter_code
_entity_poly.pdbx_strand_id
1 'polypeptide(L)'
;MDLKNEYKLIWKIKTSRDLKYKDISEQYCKKIIQELIEKNKKIDIMELAKNKVAGVYLLYSIENKNLNFTYVGESKDLGQRIKQHLRNFNSKNRLYSKMRKKIISSNQINFLILDEIEDQNLRLMKETYYIYIFKSKFFNLNSKLVNKKLKCPNGHGNTRSYMTYDKNSLNLLIYIYGKCKNNECKEIFIIN
;
A
#
# COMPACT_ATOMS: atom_id res chain seq x y z
N MET A 1 -23.73 13.10 -10.95
CA MET A 1 -23.47 13.19 -9.50
C MET A 1 -22.31 14.17 -9.31
N ASP A 2 -22.30 15.04 -8.30
CA ASP A 2 -21.21 16.01 -8.10
C ASP A 2 -19.90 15.27 -7.74
N LEU A 3 -18.79 15.58 -8.42
CA LEU A 3 -17.45 14.99 -8.19
C LEU A 3 -17.03 15.05 -6.72
N LYS A 4 -17.43 16.12 -6.02
CA LYS A 4 -17.17 16.28 -4.58
C LYS A 4 -17.87 15.20 -3.76
N ASN A 5 -19.09 14.80 -4.14
CA ASN A 5 -19.85 13.77 -3.46
C ASN A 5 -19.31 12.37 -3.78
N GLU A 6 -18.91 12.12 -5.01
CA GLU A 6 -18.20 10.90 -5.40
C GLU A 6 -16.89 10.72 -4.63
N TYR A 7 -16.06 11.76 -4.58
CA TYR A 7 -14.83 11.74 -3.80
C TYR A 7 -15.09 11.48 -2.31
N LYS A 8 -16.10 12.13 -1.72
CA LYS A 8 -16.50 11.88 -0.32
C LYS A 8 -16.90 10.43 -0.10
N LEU A 9 -17.62 9.81 -1.04
CA LEU A 9 -18.00 8.41 -0.95
C LEU A 9 -16.76 7.50 -0.97
N ILE A 10 -15.84 7.70 -1.89
CA ILE A 10 -14.58 6.94 -1.95
C ILE A 10 -13.75 7.13 -0.69
N TRP A 11 -13.65 8.37 -0.20
CA TRP A 11 -12.97 8.66 1.05
C TRP A 11 -13.60 7.90 2.22
N LYS A 12 -14.93 7.85 2.31
CA LYS A 12 -15.65 7.07 3.33
C LYS A 12 -15.37 5.58 3.20
N ILE A 13 -15.42 5.01 2.00
CA ILE A 13 -15.10 3.60 1.76
C ILE A 13 -13.69 3.26 2.26
N LYS A 14 -12.71 4.12 1.97
CA LYS A 14 -11.30 3.90 2.37
C LYS A 14 -11.02 4.14 3.86
N THR A 15 -11.80 4.98 4.54
CA THR A 15 -11.44 5.50 5.89
C THR A 15 -12.42 5.19 7.00
N SER A 16 -13.63 4.75 6.69
CA SER A 16 -14.68 4.43 7.66
C SER A 16 -14.52 3.02 8.24
N ARG A 17 -15.04 2.82 9.46
CA ARG A 17 -15.26 1.51 10.09
C ARG A 17 -16.71 1.04 10.03
N ASP A 18 -17.59 1.83 9.41
CA ASP A 18 -19.00 1.49 9.20
C ASP A 18 -19.10 0.27 8.27
N LEU A 19 -19.77 -0.79 8.75
CA LEU A 19 -19.84 -2.10 8.10
C LEU A 19 -20.46 -2.03 6.70
N LYS A 20 -21.31 -1.04 6.42
CA LYS A 20 -21.92 -0.90 5.08
C LYS A 20 -20.90 -0.64 3.96
N TYR A 21 -19.70 -0.15 4.29
CA TYR A 21 -18.63 0.06 3.32
C TYR A 21 -17.64 -1.11 3.24
N LYS A 22 -17.77 -2.12 4.10
CA LYS A 22 -16.82 -3.22 4.20
C LYS A 22 -16.78 -4.03 2.91
N ASP A 23 -17.94 -4.46 2.42
CA ASP A 23 -18.05 -5.30 1.23
C ASP A 23 -17.51 -4.59 -0.03
N ILE A 24 -17.91 -3.33 -0.26
CA ILE A 24 -17.40 -2.53 -1.38
C ILE A 24 -15.87 -2.36 -1.28
N SER A 25 -15.35 -2.10 -0.07
CA SER A 25 -13.90 -2.01 0.15
C SER A 25 -13.18 -3.32 -0.14
N GLU A 26 -13.81 -4.46 0.17
CA GLU A 26 -13.27 -5.79 -0.05
C GLU A 26 -13.22 -6.14 -1.53
N GLN A 27 -14.34 -5.96 -2.23
CA GLN A 27 -14.46 -6.20 -3.67
C GLN A 27 -13.46 -5.35 -4.45
N TYR A 28 -13.34 -4.06 -4.12
CA TYR A 28 -12.33 -3.18 -4.71
C TYR A 28 -10.92 -3.72 -4.48
N CYS A 29 -10.54 -4.04 -3.24
CA CYS A 29 -9.19 -4.54 -2.96
C CYS A 29 -8.90 -5.85 -3.70
N LYS A 30 -9.86 -6.78 -3.74
CA LYS A 30 -9.72 -8.06 -4.45
C LYS A 30 -9.57 -7.86 -5.96
N LYS A 31 -10.34 -6.96 -6.55
CA LYS A 31 -10.20 -6.59 -7.97
C LYS A 31 -8.78 -6.08 -8.27
N ILE A 32 -8.30 -5.12 -7.49
CA ILE A 32 -6.94 -4.57 -7.68
C ILE A 32 -5.86 -5.64 -7.48
N ILE A 33 -6.01 -6.52 -6.48
CA ILE A 33 -5.08 -7.65 -6.29
C ILE A 33 -5.03 -8.52 -7.54
N GLN A 34 -6.19 -8.88 -8.09
CA GLN A 34 -6.28 -9.72 -9.28
C GLN A 34 -5.61 -9.07 -10.49
N GLU A 35 -5.90 -7.80 -10.76
CA GLU A 35 -5.27 -7.03 -11.85
C GLU A 35 -3.73 -6.98 -11.69
N LEU A 36 -3.23 -6.83 -10.46
CA LEU A 36 -1.80 -6.83 -10.20
C LEU A 36 -1.16 -8.22 -10.33
N ILE A 37 -1.88 -9.29 -10.00
CA ILE A 37 -1.40 -10.66 -10.22
C ILE A 37 -1.29 -10.96 -11.71
N GLU A 38 -2.25 -10.48 -12.51
CA GLU A 38 -2.27 -10.67 -13.97
C GLU A 38 -1.16 -9.85 -14.65
N LYS A 39 -0.91 -8.63 -14.17
CA LYS A 39 0.10 -7.74 -14.73
C LYS A 39 1.53 -8.15 -14.36
N ASN A 40 1.76 -8.64 -13.15
CA ASN A 40 3.10 -8.93 -12.67
C ASN A 40 3.49 -10.38 -12.99
N LYS A 41 4.71 -10.57 -13.50
CA LYS A 41 5.28 -11.92 -13.64
C LYS A 41 5.32 -12.57 -12.26
N LYS A 42 4.82 -13.80 -12.14
CA LYS A 42 5.06 -14.62 -10.95
C LYS A 42 6.56 -14.86 -10.83
N ILE A 43 7.22 -14.18 -9.91
CA ILE A 43 8.62 -14.43 -9.59
C ILE A 43 8.66 -15.45 -8.46
N ASP A 44 9.42 -16.52 -8.65
CA ASP A 44 9.64 -17.52 -7.60
C ASP A 44 10.40 -16.88 -6.43
N ILE A 45 9.90 -17.08 -5.20
CA ILE A 45 10.56 -16.63 -3.97
C ILE A 45 11.99 -17.19 -3.87
N MET A 46 12.23 -18.39 -4.40
CA MET A 46 13.56 -19.00 -4.46
C MET A 46 14.49 -18.27 -5.41
N GLU A 47 13.96 -17.68 -6.49
CA GLU A 47 14.71 -16.87 -7.44
C GLU A 47 15.04 -15.49 -6.86
N LEU A 48 14.10 -14.86 -6.15
CA LEU A 48 14.33 -13.63 -5.38
C LEU A 48 15.37 -13.78 -4.27
N ALA A 49 15.58 -14.99 -3.77
CA ALA A 49 16.61 -15.23 -2.76
C ALA A 49 18.03 -15.23 -3.35
N LYS A 50 18.17 -15.43 -4.67
CA LYS A 50 19.46 -15.47 -5.37
C LYS A 50 19.90 -14.08 -5.82
N ASN A 51 18.95 -13.24 -6.26
CA ASN A 51 19.22 -11.88 -6.75
C ASN A 51 18.70 -10.85 -5.75
N LYS A 52 19.54 -9.89 -5.35
CA LYS A 52 19.11 -8.76 -4.51
C LYS A 52 18.23 -7.83 -5.35
N VAL A 53 16.91 -8.00 -5.23
CA VAL A 53 15.93 -7.13 -5.89
C VAL A 53 15.42 -6.10 -4.89
N ALA A 54 15.64 -4.82 -5.18
CA ALA A 54 15.03 -3.73 -4.45
C ALA A 54 13.67 -3.37 -5.07
N GLY A 55 12.65 -3.14 -4.23
CA GLY A 55 11.34 -2.79 -4.76
C GLY A 55 10.24 -2.62 -3.72
N VAL A 56 9.00 -2.58 -4.22
CA VAL A 56 7.76 -2.48 -3.45
C VAL A 56 6.98 -3.78 -3.57
N TYR A 57 6.38 -4.20 -2.47
CA TYR A 57 5.62 -5.44 -2.40
C TYR A 57 4.28 -5.28 -1.70
N LEU A 58 3.40 -6.23 -1.97
CA LEU A 58 2.14 -6.46 -1.28
C LEU A 58 2.19 -7.80 -0.56
N LEU A 59 1.88 -7.80 0.74
CA LEU A 59 1.39 -8.97 1.44
C LEU A 59 -0.12 -8.94 1.45
N TYR A 60 -0.73 -10.08 1.16
CA TYR A 60 -2.18 -10.23 1.24
C TYR A 60 -2.56 -11.65 1.64
N SER A 61 -3.79 -11.82 2.10
CA SER A 61 -4.37 -13.13 2.36
C SER A 61 -5.82 -13.13 1.91
N ILE A 62 -6.17 -14.09 1.06
CA ILE A 62 -7.54 -14.35 0.62
C ILE A 62 -7.83 -15.82 0.90
N GLU A 63 -8.87 -16.07 1.69
CA GLU A 63 -9.30 -17.43 2.06
C GLU A 63 -10.81 -17.55 1.98
N ASN A 64 -11.30 -18.66 1.42
CA ASN A 64 -12.74 -18.86 1.23
C ASN A 64 -13.42 -17.66 0.53
N LYS A 65 -12.73 -17.09 -0.46
CA LYS A 65 -13.11 -15.86 -1.19
C LYS A 65 -13.17 -14.59 -0.32
N ASN A 66 -12.75 -14.60 0.94
CA ASN A 66 -12.72 -13.42 1.79
C ASN A 66 -11.31 -12.84 1.89
N LEU A 67 -11.18 -11.53 1.78
CA LEU A 67 -9.93 -10.81 2.01
C LEU A 67 -9.69 -10.68 3.51
N ASN A 68 -8.65 -11.33 4.01
CA ASN A 68 -8.27 -11.22 5.42
C ASN A 68 -7.51 -9.92 5.69
N PHE A 69 -6.48 -9.63 4.87
CA PHE A 69 -5.70 -8.40 4.98
C PHE A 69 -4.94 -8.02 3.71
N THR A 70 -4.46 -6.77 3.71
CA THR A 70 -3.41 -6.26 2.84
C THR A 70 -2.34 -5.51 3.64
N TYR A 71 -1.10 -5.52 3.17
CA TYR A 71 -0.01 -4.73 3.71
C TYR A 71 1.00 -4.42 2.60
N VAL A 72 1.33 -3.15 2.44
CA VAL A 72 2.31 -2.69 1.44
C VAL A 72 3.61 -2.36 2.15
N GLY A 73 4.75 -2.68 1.55
CA GLY A 73 6.04 -2.22 2.06
C GLY A 73 7.09 -2.09 0.95
N GLU A 74 8.23 -1.52 1.31
CA GLU A 74 9.43 -1.49 0.45
C GLU A 74 10.62 -2.20 1.10
N SER A 75 11.58 -2.60 0.26
CA SER A 75 12.86 -3.13 0.70
C SER A 75 13.95 -2.88 -0.33
N LYS A 76 15.19 -2.78 0.15
CA LYS A 76 16.40 -2.91 -0.68
C LYS A 76 16.67 -4.37 -1.11
N ASP A 77 16.04 -5.32 -0.42
CA ASP A 77 16.16 -6.75 -0.68
C ASP A 77 14.79 -7.38 -0.35
N LEU A 78 14.01 -7.64 -1.39
CA LEU A 78 12.68 -8.24 -1.27
C LEU A 78 12.76 -9.68 -0.78
N GLY A 79 13.74 -10.46 -1.25
CA GLY A 79 13.94 -11.86 -0.85
C GLY A 79 14.17 -12.02 0.67
N GLN A 80 15.07 -11.22 1.24
CA GLN A 80 15.29 -11.19 2.69
C GLN A 80 14.07 -10.68 3.44
N ARG A 81 13.37 -9.69 2.89
CA ARG A 81 12.17 -9.12 3.52
C ARG A 81 11.04 -10.14 3.65
N ILE A 82 10.82 -10.97 2.62
CA ILE A 82 9.84 -12.07 2.66
C ILE A 82 10.18 -13.04 3.79
N LYS A 83 11.43 -13.53 3.81
CA LYS A 83 11.91 -14.45 4.86
C LYS A 83 11.73 -13.84 6.25
N GLN A 84 12.01 -12.55 6.40
CA GLN A 84 11.81 -11.82 7.65
C GLN A 84 10.34 -11.81 8.08
N HIS A 85 9.39 -11.54 7.17
CA HIS A 85 7.96 -11.56 7.51
C HIS A 85 7.49 -12.95 7.96
N LEU A 86 7.91 -13.99 7.25
CA LEU A 86 7.56 -15.38 7.60
C LEU A 86 8.14 -15.78 8.96
N ARG A 87 9.42 -15.50 9.22
CA ARG A 87 10.08 -15.78 10.51
C ARG A 87 9.44 -15.01 11.66
N ASN A 88 9.10 -13.74 11.44
CA ASN A 88 8.55 -12.88 12.48
C ASN A 88 7.04 -13.06 12.68
N PHE A 89 6.37 -13.91 11.88
CA PHE A 89 4.94 -14.12 12.01
C PHE A 89 4.51 -14.52 13.43
N ASN A 90 5.31 -15.32 14.14
CA ASN A 90 5.04 -15.73 15.51
C ASN A 90 5.60 -14.76 16.58
N SER A 91 6.25 -13.67 16.17
CA SER A 91 6.83 -12.70 17.10
C SER A 91 5.77 -11.86 17.84
N LYS A 92 6.15 -11.23 18.94
CA LYS A 92 5.31 -10.28 19.70
C LYS A 92 5.15 -8.91 19.01
N ASN A 93 5.69 -8.72 17.81
CA ASN A 93 5.60 -7.42 17.12
C ASN A 93 4.15 -7.12 16.69
N ARG A 94 3.77 -5.84 16.87
CA ARG A 94 2.39 -5.34 16.67
C ARG A 94 1.83 -5.62 15.28
N LEU A 95 2.62 -5.55 14.21
CA LEU A 95 2.15 -5.85 12.86
C LEU A 95 1.68 -7.31 12.76
N TYR A 96 2.54 -8.24 13.17
CA TYR A 96 2.24 -9.67 13.11
C TYR A 96 1.15 -10.07 14.09
N SER A 97 1.06 -9.40 15.25
CA SER A 97 -0.09 -9.58 16.15
C SER A 97 -1.42 -9.23 15.47
N LYS A 98 -1.48 -8.20 14.60
CA LYS A 98 -2.68 -7.90 13.81
C LYS A 98 -2.93 -8.93 12.72
N MET A 99 -1.88 -9.44 12.08
CA MET A 99 -2.00 -10.51 11.07
C MET A 99 -2.56 -11.79 11.70
N ARG A 100 -2.03 -12.23 12.85
CA ARG A 100 -2.51 -13.42 13.58
C ARG A 100 -3.95 -13.33 14.08
N LYS A 101 -4.52 -12.12 14.18
CA LYS A 101 -5.96 -11.95 14.48
C LYS A 101 -6.85 -12.20 13.26
N LYS A 102 -6.27 -12.31 12.07
CA LYS A 102 -6.97 -12.40 10.78
C LYS A 102 -6.66 -13.69 10.03
N ILE A 103 -5.52 -14.33 10.34
CA ILE A 103 -5.06 -15.60 9.76
C ILE A 103 -4.44 -16.47 10.86
N ILE A 104 -4.48 -17.78 10.67
CA ILE A 104 -4.03 -18.80 11.64
C ILE A 104 -2.55 -19.12 11.43
N SER A 105 -2.08 -19.13 10.19
CA SER A 105 -0.75 -19.61 9.82
C SER A 105 -0.09 -18.74 8.74
N SER A 106 1.24 -18.71 8.72
CA SER A 106 2.03 -17.94 7.76
C SER A 106 1.91 -18.46 6.32
N ASN A 107 1.47 -19.71 6.12
CA ASN A 107 1.19 -20.26 4.78
C ASN A 107 -0.01 -19.58 4.08
N GLN A 108 -0.86 -18.87 4.83
CA GLN A 108 -1.99 -18.10 4.31
C GLN A 108 -1.55 -16.71 3.80
N ILE A 109 -0.26 -16.37 3.95
CA ILE A 109 0.32 -15.11 3.50
C ILE A 109 0.82 -15.28 2.06
N ASN A 110 0.23 -14.52 1.15
CA ASN A 110 0.70 -14.40 -0.22
C ASN A 110 1.60 -13.16 -0.35
N PHE A 111 2.56 -13.25 -1.26
CA PHE A 111 3.49 -12.17 -1.58
C PHE A 111 3.40 -11.83 -3.06
N LEU A 112 3.38 -10.53 -3.37
CA LEU A 112 3.39 -10.02 -4.73
C LEU A 112 4.38 -8.87 -4.83
N ILE A 113 5.29 -8.93 -5.80
CA ILE A 113 6.13 -7.78 -6.18
C ILE A 113 5.27 -6.84 -7.00
N LEU A 114 5.26 -5.57 -6.61
CA LEU A 114 4.51 -4.53 -7.30
C LEU A 114 5.39 -3.79 -8.31
N ASP A 115 6.59 -3.39 -7.89
CA ASP A 115 7.55 -2.68 -8.73
C ASP A 115 8.98 -2.97 -8.25
N GLU A 116 9.91 -3.11 -9.19
CA GLU A 116 11.36 -3.19 -8.96
C GLU A 116 11.98 -1.81 -9.14
N ILE A 117 12.55 -1.24 -8.07
CA ILE A 117 13.02 0.14 -8.04
C ILE A 117 14.24 0.21 -7.13
N GLU A 118 15.38 0.64 -7.67
CA GLU A 118 16.64 0.78 -6.91
C GLU A 118 16.73 2.07 -6.10
N ASP A 119 16.15 3.17 -6.61
CA ASP A 119 16.12 4.41 -5.85
C ASP A 119 15.19 4.32 -4.63
N GLN A 120 15.70 4.68 -3.46
CA GLN A 120 14.93 4.59 -2.23
C GLN A 120 13.77 5.57 -2.20
N ASN A 121 13.94 6.79 -2.70
CA ASN A 121 12.88 7.80 -2.62
C ASN A 121 11.71 7.42 -3.54
N LEU A 122 12.00 6.96 -4.76
CA LEU A 122 11.02 6.42 -5.70
C LEU A 122 10.31 5.18 -5.12
N ARG A 123 11.02 4.25 -4.47
CA ARG A 123 10.38 3.13 -3.74
C ARG A 123 9.39 3.62 -2.69
N LEU A 124 9.77 4.63 -1.90
CA LEU A 124 8.92 5.17 -0.83
C LEU A 124 7.72 5.95 -1.39
N MET A 125 7.87 6.60 -2.55
CA MET A 125 6.74 7.20 -3.28
C MET A 125 5.79 6.10 -3.73
N LYS A 126 6.31 5.04 -4.35
CA LYS A 126 5.51 3.93 -4.86
C LYS A 126 4.84 3.11 -3.75
N GLU A 127 5.52 2.89 -2.62
CA GLU A 127 4.93 2.34 -1.39
C GLU A 127 3.74 3.21 -0.94
N THR A 128 3.94 4.53 -0.89
CA THR A 128 2.90 5.49 -0.49
C THR A 128 1.70 5.41 -1.45
N TYR A 129 1.95 5.36 -2.76
CA TYR A 129 0.91 5.18 -3.78
C TYR A 129 0.04 3.96 -3.48
N TYR A 130 0.64 2.77 -3.36
CA TYR A 130 -0.12 1.55 -3.13
C TYR A 130 -0.80 1.49 -1.75
N ILE A 131 -0.26 2.14 -0.71
CA ILE A 131 -0.96 2.26 0.58
C ILE A 131 -2.30 3.00 0.40
N TYR A 132 -2.37 4.03 -0.45
CA TYR A 132 -3.64 4.72 -0.74
C TYR A 132 -4.57 3.89 -1.62
N ILE A 133 -4.03 3.15 -2.58
CA ILE A 133 -4.80 2.20 -3.40
C ILE A 133 -5.49 1.19 -2.49
N PHE A 134 -4.73 0.49 -1.63
CA PHE A 134 -5.27 -0.53 -0.72
C PHE A 134 -5.88 0.02 0.58
N LYS A 135 -6.00 1.34 0.73
CA LYS A 135 -6.45 1.96 1.98
C LYS A 135 -7.84 1.47 2.37
N SER A 136 -7.91 0.83 3.54
CA SER A 136 -9.14 0.35 4.15
C SER A 136 -8.94 0.21 5.65
N LYS A 137 -9.95 0.56 6.46
CA LYS A 137 -9.90 0.29 7.92
C LYS A 137 -10.12 -1.17 8.28
N PHE A 138 -10.66 -1.97 7.36
CA PHE A 138 -10.97 -3.38 7.59
C PHE A 138 -9.81 -4.29 7.24
N PHE A 139 -9.14 -4.02 6.12
CA PHE A 139 -8.19 -4.96 5.51
C PHE A 139 -6.73 -4.50 5.56
N ASN A 140 -6.47 -3.19 5.43
CA ASN A 140 -5.10 -2.71 5.33
C ASN A 140 -4.42 -2.59 6.71
N LEU A 141 -3.21 -3.16 6.82
CA LEU A 141 -2.47 -3.20 8.08
C LEU A 141 -1.45 -2.07 8.24
N ASN A 142 -1.18 -1.29 7.18
CA ASN A 142 -0.28 -0.15 7.26
C ASN A 142 -0.80 0.86 8.29
N SER A 143 0.05 1.17 9.27
CA SER A 143 -0.29 2.14 10.32
C SER A 143 -0.06 3.59 9.90
N LYS A 144 0.77 3.80 8.86
CA LYS A 144 1.15 5.10 8.33
C LYS A 144 0.85 5.13 6.84
N LEU A 145 0.43 6.28 6.34
CA LEU A 145 0.17 6.51 4.91
C LEU A 145 1.43 6.89 4.14
N VAL A 146 2.45 7.39 4.83
CA VAL A 146 3.72 7.79 4.24
C VAL A 146 4.84 7.40 5.20
N ASN A 147 5.91 6.88 4.64
CA ASN A 147 7.11 6.57 5.39
C ASN A 147 7.80 7.86 5.85
N LYS A 148 8.32 7.90 7.07
CA LYS A 148 9.03 9.08 7.60
C LYS A 148 10.31 9.40 6.82
N LYS A 149 10.85 8.42 6.09
CA LYS A 149 12.05 8.57 5.27
C LYS A 149 11.79 9.19 3.90
N LEU A 150 10.54 9.27 3.43
CA LEU A 150 10.23 9.85 2.14
C LEU A 150 10.61 11.33 2.14
N LYS A 151 11.45 11.74 1.19
CA LYS A 151 11.95 13.10 1.05
C LYS A 151 11.17 13.88 0.01
N CYS A 152 11.16 15.20 0.19
CA CYS A 152 10.84 16.14 -0.87
C CYS A 152 11.77 15.89 -2.08
N PRO A 153 11.29 15.97 -3.33
CA PRO A 153 12.13 15.86 -4.53
C PRO A 153 13.34 16.80 -4.49
N ASN A 154 13.16 18.00 -3.93
CA ASN A 154 14.21 19.00 -3.79
C ASN A 154 15.10 18.80 -2.52
N GLY A 155 14.97 17.69 -1.80
CA GLY A 155 15.81 17.36 -0.64
C GLY A 155 15.55 18.15 0.65
N HIS A 156 14.73 19.21 0.62
CA HIS A 156 14.53 20.16 1.73
C HIS A 156 13.90 19.61 3.03
N GLY A 157 13.37 18.39 3.02
CA GLY A 157 12.70 17.82 4.18
C GLY A 157 11.94 16.53 3.91
N ASN A 158 11.24 16.04 4.94
CA ASN A 158 10.37 14.86 4.82
C ASN A 158 9.00 15.24 4.24
N THR A 159 8.29 14.25 3.72
CA THR A 159 7.01 14.46 3.04
C THR A 159 5.80 14.13 3.94
N ARG A 160 4.71 14.89 3.79
CA ARG A 160 3.36 14.50 4.20
C ARG A 160 2.55 14.17 2.94
N SER A 161 1.70 13.14 2.99
CA SER A 161 0.86 12.77 1.85
C SER A 161 -0.62 12.97 2.13
N TYR A 162 -1.39 13.21 1.09
CA TYR A 162 -2.85 13.25 1.14
C TYR A 162 -3.43 12.85 -0.22
N MET A 163 -4.66 12.34 -0.20
CA MET A 163 -5.43 12.05 -1.41
C MET A 163 -6.34 13.24 -1.70
N THR A 164 -6.57 13.52 -2.98
CA THR A 164 -7.54 14.52 -3.48
C THR A 164 -8.03 14.09 -4.85
N TYR A 165 -8.84 14.92 -5.50
CA TYR A 165 -9.29 14.71 -6.87
C TYR A 165 -9.10 15.97 -7.72
N ASP A 166 -9.11 15.81 -9.04
CA ASP A 166 -9.18 16.93 -9.98
C ASP A 166 -10.57 17.57 -9.93
N LYS A 167 -10.63 18.85 -9.60
CA LYS A 167 -11.90 19.60 -9.54
C LYS A 167 -12.36 20.07 -10.92
N ASN A 168 -11.45 20.12 -11.88
CA ASN A 168 -11.69 20.66 -13.23
C ASN A 168 -11.89 19.55 -14.28
N SER A 169 -11.69 18.28 -13.90
CA SER A 169 -11.91 17.14 -14.79
C SER A 169 -13.41 16.86 -14.97
N LEU A 170 -13.79 16.33 -16.13
CA LEU A 170 -15.15 15.83 -16.39
C LEU A 170 -15.46 14.56 -15.59
N ASN A 171 -14.45 13.74 -15.32
CA ASN A 171 -14.55 12.48 -14.58
C ASN A 171 -13.78 12.57 -13.26
N LEU A 172 -14.14 11.73 -12.29
CA LEU A 172 -13.40 11.67 -11.04
C LEU A 172 -12.00 11.09 -11.23
N LEU A 173 -11.00 11.97 -11.23
CA LEU A 173 -9.59 11.61 -11.26
C LEU A 173 -8.99 11.82 -9.87
N ILE A 174 -8.53 10.74 -9.25
CA ILE A 174 -7.96 10.77 -7.90
C ILE A 174 -6.44 10.90 -7.99
N TYR A 175 -5.89 11.81 -7.20
CA TYR A 175 -4.45 12.00 -7.07
C TYR A 175 -4.00 11.81 -5.63
N ILE A 176 -2.77 11.35 -5.48
CA ILE A 176 -2.05 11.32 -4.22
C ILE A 176 -0.94 12.34 -4.31
N TYR A 177 -0.97 13.34 -3.44
CA TYR A 177 0.05 14.37 -3.40
C TYR A 177 0.98 14.16 -2.23
N GLY A 178 2.27 14.41 -2.47
CA GLY A 178 3.26 14.73 -1.46
C GLY A 178 3.36 16.24 -1.28
N LYS A 179 3.49 16.69 -0.04
CA LYS A 179 3.87 18.07 0.30
C LYS A 179 5.07 18.05 1.23
N CYS A 180 6.05 18.90 0.97
CA CYS A 180 7.18 19.06 1.89
C CYS A 180 6.70 19.52 3.27
N LYS A 181 7.29 18.97 4.35
CA LYS A 181 7.02 19.41 5.71
C LYS A 181 7.86 20.61 6.14
N ASN A 182 8.92 20.95 5.40
CA ASN A 182 9.68 22.17 5.64
C ASN A 182 8.77 23.37 5.30
N ASN A 183 8.63 24.30 6.23
CA ASN A 183 7.71 25.44 6.10
C ASN A 183 8.15 26.44 4.99
N GLU A 184 9.44 26.49 4.69
CA GLU A 184 10.00 27.35 3.63
C GLU A 184 9.79 26.71 2.24
N CYS A 185 9.66 25.38 2.18
CA CYS A 185 9.46 24.65 0.95
C CYS A 185 7.96 24.46 0.65
N LYS A 186 7.46 25.17 -0.36
CA LYS A 186 6.05 25.08 -0.80
C LYS A 186 5.77 23.94 -1.79
N GLU A 187 6.77 23.09 -2.06
CA GLU A 187 6.70 22.01 -3.05
C GLU A 187 5.54 21.04 -2.78
N ILE A 188 4.74 20.82 -3.83
CA ILE A 188 3.67 19.83 -3.88
C ILE A 188 3.83 19.04 -5.17
N PHE A 189 3.96 17.72 -5.05
CA PHE A 189 4.24 16.84 -6.17
C PHE A 189 3.31 15.64 -6.15
N ILE A 190 3.03 15.09 -7.32
CA ILE A 190 2.20 13.89 -7.48
C ILE A 190 3.02 12.65 -7.09
N ILE A 191 2.39 11.72 -6.39
CA ILE A 191 2.92 10.40 -6.03
C ILE A 191 2.17 9.35 -6.86
N ASN A 192 2.88 8.69 -7.77
CA ASN A 192 2.36 7.69 -8.71
C ASN A 192 3.05 6.32 -8.55
#